data_AF-A0AB39BA87-F1
#
_entry.id   AF-A0AB39BA87-F1
#
_cell.length_a   1.000
_cell.length_b   1.000
_cell.length_c   1.000
_cell.angle_alpha   90.00
_cell.angle_beta   90.00
_cell.angle_gamma   90.00
#
_symmetry.space_group_name_H-M   'P 1'
#
loop_
_entity.id
_entity.type
_entity.pdbx_description
1 polymer ?
#
loop_
_entity_poly.entity_id
_entity_poly.type
_entity_poly.pdbx_seq_one_letter_code
_entity_poly.pdbx_strand_id
1 'polypeptide(L)'
;MNIEKSKLQPLLWAVVGAWKAGDQDLHLHTDALDEFLGEHTVEQVTLQLLAELNLAGEARDAYRADKIRLAHEVDRLRAENKGLREEVCHD
;
A
#
# COMPACT_ATOMS: atom_id res chain seq x y z
N MET A 1 9.76 1.44 -12.90
CA MET A 1 11.09 1.34 -12.25
C MET A 1 10.96 0.46 -11.01
N ASN A 2 12.00 -0.23 -10.56
CA ASN A 2 11.95 -1.02 -9.32
C ASN A 2 12.94 -0.43 -8.32
N ILE A 3 12.44 0.32 -7.34
CA ILE A 3 13.25 1.01 -6.35
C ILE A 3 13.17 0.28 -5.01
N GLU A 4 14.32 0.09 -4.38
CA GLU A 4 14.40 -0.45 -3.03
C GLU A 4 13.96 0.61 -2.00
N LYS A 5 12.64 0.65 -1.73
CA LYS A 5 12.00 1.64 -0.83
C LYS A 5 12.65 1.72 0.55
N SER A 6 13.14 0.59 1.07
CA SER A 6 13.83 0.51 2.36
C SER A 6 15.17 1.26 2.38
N LYS A 7 15.86 1.37 1.24
CA LYS A 7 17.08 2.16 1.08
C LYS A 7 16.79 3.61 0.70
N LEU A 8 15.71 3.86 -0.04
CA LEU A 8 15.27 5.22 -0.39
C LEU A 8 14.88 6.05 0.84
N GLN A 9 14.11 5.47 1.77
CA GLN A 9 13.62 6.19 2.95
C GLN A 9 14.73 6.86 3.79
N PRO A 10 15.79 6.16 4.23
CA PRO A 10 16.84 6.79 5.04
C PRO A 10 17.60 7.88 4.28
N LEU A 11 17.78 7.75 2.96
CA LEU A 11 18.43 8.78 2.13
C LEU A 11 17.58 10.06 2.08
N LEU A 12 16.27 9.93 1.83
CA LEU A 12 15.35 11.06 1.86
C LEU A 12 15.35 11.75 3.24
N TRP A 13 15.39 10.98 4.34
CA TRP A 13 15.44 11.55 5.68
C TRP A 13 16.75 12.24 6.00
N ALA A 14 17.87 11.74 5.50
CA ALA A 14 19.16 12.40 5.65
C ALA A 14 19.16 13.78 4.95
N VAL A 15 18.68 13.85 3.70
CA VAL A 15 18.55 15.12 2.95
C VAL A 15 17.63 16.10 3.67
N VAL A 16 16.43 15.66 4.06
CA VAL A 16 15.46 16.53 4.76
C VAL A 16 16.00 16.98 6.12
N GLY A 17 16.71 16.11 6.85
CA GLY A 17 17.33 16.41 8.13
C GLY A 17 18.41 17.48 7.99
N ALA A 18 19.36 17.28 7.08
CA ALA A 18 20.44 18.21 6.80
C ALA A 18 19.90 19.57 6.32
N TRP A 19 18.90 19.57 5.43
CA TRP A 19 18.26 20.80 4.96
C TRP A 19 17.61 21.59 6.10
N LYS A 20 16.87 20.90 6.99
CA LYS A 20 16.24 21.54 8.15
C LYS A 20 17.23 22.06 9.18
N ALA A 21 18.37 21.38 9.33
CA ALA A 21 19.42 21.79 10.25
C ALA A 21 20.29 22.95 9.71
N GLY A 22 20.16 23.29 8.42
CA GLY A 22 21.10 24.20 7.76
C GLY A 22 22.51 23.62 7.70
N ASP A 23 22.60 22.29 7.59
CA ASP A 23 23.86 21.56 7.61
C ASP A 23 24.71 21.89 6.37
N GLN A 24 26.01 22.08 6.57
CA GLN A 24 26.98 22.32 5.50
C GLN A 24 27.16 21.06 4.63
N ASP A 25 26.88 19.90 5.19
CA ASP A 25 27.01 18.59 4.54
C ASP A 25 25.75 18.17 3.75
N LEU A 26 24.77 19.07 3.57
CA LEU A 26 23.58 18.81 2.76
C LEU A 26 23.92 18.25 1.36
N HIS A 27 24.99 18.75 0.75
CA HIS A 27 25.47 18.31 -0.57
C HIS A 27 25.85 16.82 -0.59
N LEU A 28 26.47 16.28 0.47
CA LEU A 28 26.83 14.87 0.56
C LEU A 28 25.58 13.98 0.59
N HIS A 29 24.53 14.43 1.26
CA HIS A 29 23.27 13.69 1.33
C HIS A 29 22.50 13.74 0.01
N THR A 30 22.53 14.88 -0.71
CA THR A 30 21.91 14.98 -2.03
C THR A 30 22.68 14.16 -3.07
N ASP A 31 24.01 14.16 -3.02
CA ASP A 31 24.84 13.37 -3.94
C ASP A 31 24.61 11.86 -3.74
N ALA A 32 24.53 11.40 -2.48
CA ALA A 32 24.22 10.00 -2.16
C ALA A 32 22.80 9.60 -2.60
N LEU A 33 21.83 10.53 -2.53
CA LEU A 33 20.49 10.30 -3.04
C LEU A 33 20.48 10.22 -4.57
N ASP A 34 21.17 11.13 -5.26
CA ASP A 34 21.27 11.16 -6.71
C ASP A 34 21.98 9.91 -7.26
N GLU A 35 23.06 9.46 -6.61
CA GLU A 35 23.74 8.20 -6.94
C GLU A 35 22.79 7.00 -6.79
N PHE A 36 21.99 6.96 -5.72
CA PHE A 36 21.01 5.89 -5.51
C PHE A 36 19.89 5.90 -6.55
N LEU A 37 19.46 7.08 -6.99
CA LEU A 37 18.39 7.23 -7.98
C LEU A 37 18.85 6.98 -9.42
N GLY A 38 20.13 7.18 -9.70
CA GLY A 38 20.73 6.97 -11.02
C GLY A 38 20.11 7.91 -12.06
N GLU A 39 19.49 7.34 -13.10
CA GLU A 39 18.85 8.11 -14.17
C GLU A 39 17.48 8.68 -13.79
N HIS A 40 16.97 8.32 -12.62
CA HIS A 40 15.62 8.70 -12.20
C HIS A 40 15.63 9.96 -11.34
N THR A 41 14.64 10.81 -11.51
CA THR A 41 14.46 11.97 -10.65
C THR A 41 13.63 11.61 -9.42
N VAL A 42 13.82 12.35 -8.32
CA VAL A 42 12.95 12.25 -7.13
C VAL A 42 11.47 12.38 -7.50
N GLU A 43 11.14 13.24 -8.46
CA GLU A 43 9.77 13.43 -8.94
C GLU A 43 9.21 12.16 -9.60
N GLN A 44 9.94 11.55 -10.54
CA GLN A 44 9.52 10.31 -11.20
C GLN A 44 9.29 9.20 -10.18
N VAL A 45 10.17 9.11 -9.18
CA VAL A 45 10.08 8.12 -8.10
C VAL A 45 8.86 8.37 -7.23
N THR A 46 8.61 9.63 -6.88
CA THR A 46 7.45 10.04 -6.09
C THR A 46 6.15 9.73 -6.82
N LEU A 47 6.05 10.06 -8.11
CA LEU A 47 4.88 9.76 -8.93
C LEU A 47 4.61 8.25 -9.03
N GLN A 48 5.67 7.45 -9.18
CA GLN A 48 5.53 6.00 -9.18
C GLN A 48 5.02 5.48 -7.83
N LEU A 49 5.60 5.93 -6.71
CA LEU A 49 5.18 5.51 -5.37
C LEU A 49 3.72 5.90 -5.07
N LEU A 50 3.27 7.06 -5.57
CA LEU A 50 1.87 7.48 -5.47
C LEU A 50 0.95 6.56 -6.29
N ALA A 51 1.35 6.20 -7.52
CA ALA A 51 0.58 5.27 -8.34
C ALA A 51 0.46 3.89 -7.67
N GLU A 52 1.54 3.37 -7.10
CA GLU A 52 1.53 2.10 -6.37
C GLU A 52 0.64 2.16 -5.12
N LEU A 53 0.67 3.28 -4.38
CA LEU A 53 -0.19 3.49 -3.21
C LEU A 53 -1.68 3.51 -3.60
N ASN A 54 -2.02 4.17 -4.72
CA ASN A 54 -3.38 4.20 -5.24
C ASN A 54 -3.87 2.80 -5.62
N LEU A 55 -3.06 2.03 -6.37
CA LEU A 55 -3.38 0.65 -6.74
C LEU A 55 -3.57 -0.24 -5.50
N ALA A 56 -2.71 -0.09 -4.49
CA ALA A 56 -2.85 -0.81 -3.23
C ALA A 56 -4.14 -0.43 -2.48
N GLY A 57 -4.53 0.85 -2.53
CA GLY A 57 -5.79 1.36 -2.00
C GLY A 57 -7.00 0.73 -2.69
N GLU A 58 -7.03 0.73 -4.03
CA GLU A 58 -8.08 0.13 -4.83
C GLU A 58 -8.23 -1.37 -4.55
N ALA A 59 -7.11 -2.10 -4.49
CA ALA A 59 -7.11 -3.52 -4.18
C ALA A 59 -7.65 -3.81 -2.77
N ARG A 60 -7.26 -3.01 -1.79
CA ARG A 60 -7.78 -3.11 -0.41
C ARG A 60 -9.28 -2.88 -0.37
N ASP A 61 -9.78 -1.88 -1.09
CA ASP A 61 -11.19 -1.52 -1.08
C ASP A 61 -12.05 -2.57 -1.80
N ALA A 62 -11.56 -3.12 -2.92
CA ALA A 62 -12.18 -4.25 -3.60
C ALA A 62 -12.25 -5.49 -2.69
N TYR A 63 -11.14 -5.85 -2.03
CA TYR A 63 -11.11 -6.95 -1.07
C TYR A 63 -12.11 -6.76 0.08
N ARG A 64 -12.22 -5.54 0.61
CA ARG A 64 -13.19 -5.22 1.66
C ARG A 64 -14.63 -5.40 1.17
N ALA A 65 -14.94 -4.93 -0.04
CA ALA A 65 -16.27 -5.10 -0.63
C ALA A 65 -16.62 -6.57 -0.84
N ASP A 66 -15.68 -7.37 -1.33
CA ASP A 66 -15.86 -8.81 -1.53
C ASP A 66 -16.05 -9.55 -0.21
N LYS A 67 -15.28 -9.20 0.82
CA LYS A 67 -15.44 -9.76 2.17
C LYS A 67 -16.84 -9.50 2.73
N ILE A 68 -17.39 -8.30 2.55
CA ILE A 68 -18.75 -7.97 2.99
C ILE A 68 -19.78 -8.79 2.20
N ARG A 69 -19.61 -8.88 0.87
CA ARG A 69 -20.50 -9.67 0.02
C ARG A 69 -20.54 -11.14 0.44
N LEU A 70 -19.37 -11.73 0.67
CA LEU A 70 -19.24 -13.13 1.12
C LEU A 70 -19.83 -13.34 2.51
N ALA A 71 -19.71 -12.38 3.42
CA ALA A 71 -20.33 -12.49 4.75
C ALA A 71 -21.86 -12.57 4.64
N HIS A 72 -22.48 -11.69 3.84
CA HIS A 72 -23.92 -11.74 3.59
C HIS A 72 -24.35 -13.04 2.92
N GLU A 73 -23.54 -13.54 1.97
CA GLU A 73 -23.79 -14.81 1.30
C GLU A 73 -23.78 -15.98 2.28
N VAL A 74 -22.78 -16.02 3.17
CA VAL A 74 -22.67 -17.05 4.20
C VAL A 74 -23.87 -17.00 5.15
N ASP A 75 -24.31 -15.81 5.57
CA ASP A 75 -25.45 -15.68 6.47
C ASP A 75 -26.76 -16.11 5.79
N ARG A 76 -26.93 -15.78 4.50
CA ARG A 76 -28.06 -16.26 3.69
C ARG A 76 -28.07 -17.78 3.60
N LEU A 77 -26.95 -18.39 3.21
CA LEU A 77 -26.84 -19.85 3.08
C LEU A 77 -27.04 -20.56 4.43
N ARG A 78 -26.59 -19.95 5.54
CA ARG A 78 -26.85 -20.49 6.88
C ARG A 78 -28.33 -20.48 7.23
N ALA A 79 -29.04 -19.40 6.89
CA ALA A 79 -30.49 -19.31 7.12
C ALA A 79 -31.25 -20.33 6.28
N GLU A 80 -30.90 -20.48 4.99
CA GLU A 80 -31.49 -21.48 4.10
C GLU A 80 -31.23 -22.92 4.59
N ASN A 81 -29.99 -23.25 4.93
CA ASN A 81 -29.66 -24.57 5.48
C ASN A 81 -30.42 -24.87 6.78
N LYS A 82 -30.63 -23.86 7.62
CA LYS A 82 -31.42 -24.01 8.84
C LYS A 82 -32.87 -24.33 8.50
N GLY A 83 -33.48 -23.60 7.56
CA GLY A 83 -34.85 -23.85 7.10
C GLY A 83 -35.02 -25.26 6.52
N LEU A 84 -34.12 -25.67 5.61
CA LEU A 84 -34.16 -27.02 5.02
C LEU A 84 -34.03 -28.13 6.06
N ARG A 85 -33.21 -27.93 7.11
CA ARG A 85 -33.10 -28.90 8.21
C ARG A 85 -34.38 -29.01 9.03
N GLU A 86 -35.07 -27.89 9.24
CA GLU A 86 -36.35 -27.88 9.95
C GLU A 86 -37.43 -28.58 9.14
N GLU A 87 -37.47 -28.37 7.82
CA GLU A 87 -38.39 -29.06 6.90
C GLU A 87 -38.16 -30.58 6.88
N VAL A 88 -36.91 -31.02 6.68
CA VAL A 88 -36.56 -32.46 6.66
C VAL A 88 -36.83 -33.17 7.98
N CYS A 89 -36.84 -32.45 9.12
CA CYS A 89 -37.15 -33.04 10.42
C CYS A 89 -38.65 -33.05 10.76
N HIS A 90 -39.51 -32.37 9.98
CA HIS A 90 -40.97 -32.36 10.19
C HIS A 90 -41.74 -33.26 9.23
N ASP A 91 -41.11 -33.74 8.16
CA ASP A 91 -41.59 -34.84 7.29
C ASP A 91 -41.18 -36.22 7.82
#